data_AF-A0A969K9Z4-F1
#
_entry.id   AF-A0A969K9Z4-F1
#
_cell.length_a   1.000
_cell.length_b   1.000
_cell.length_c   1.000
_cell.angle_alpha   90.00
_cell.angle_beta   90.00
_cell.angle_gamma   90.00
#
_symmetry.space_group_name_H-M   'P 1'
#
loop_
_entity.id
_entity.type
_entity.pdbx_description
1 polymer ?
#
loop_
_entity_poly.entity_id
_entity_poly.type
_entity_poly.pdbx_seq_one_letter_code
_entity_poly.pdbx_strand_id
1 'polypeptide(L)'
;MVDGWTSRGGVANELQASYQRWLARGYPDFTGGQGPRLAVLCDPAGLSHAAGTRADYFVPSACFTAPETLGFSRGFVRDEPGMFLVYGYPHHLLQPSYLDAWVGLLNAAPPNPLPVTDAGPSAPLPPPQYRLHSNEVVRALINRAPREVRFRDDEATVRALLAPVHYLCTLRGVAVRYGCTEVGRWGALVAAQMGANVIV
;
A
#
# COMPACT_ATOMS: atom_id res chain seq x y z
N MET A 1 -13.04 0.09 -5.53
CA MET A 1 -11.67 0.26 -6.07
C MET A 1 -10.77 -0.77 -5.42
N VAL A 2 -9.86 -1.39 -6.17
CA VAL A 2 -8.85 -2.31 -5.64
C VAL A 2 -7.50 -1.63 -5.72
N ASP A 3 -6.82 -1.45 -4.59
CA ASP A 3 -5.46 -0.92 -4.53
C ASP A 3 -4.46 -2.05 -4.20
N GLY A 4 -3.22 -1.94 -4.67
CA GLY A 4 -2.17 -2.90 -4.36
C GLY A 4 -1.79 -2.88 -2.88
N TRP A 5 -1.88 -1.73 -2.21
CA TRP A 5 -1.47 -1.60 -0.82
C TRP A 5 -2.04 -0.35 -0.13
N THR A 6 -2.29 -0.41 1.19
CA THR A 6 -2.57 0.76 2.03
C THR A 6 -1.84 0.67 3.37
N SER A 7 -1.48 1.81 3.96
CA SER A 7 -0.97 1.87 5.34
C SER A 7 -1.64 2.93 6.18
N ARG A 8 -1.58 4.21 5.81
CA ARG A 8 -2.16 5.31 6.60
C ARG A 8 -3.55 5.73 6.15
N GLY A 9 -4.14 4.98 5.23
CA GLY A 9 -5.52 5.22 4.81
C GLY A 9 -5.69 6.50 4.00
N GLY A 10 -4.60 7.07 3.43
CA GLY A 10 -4.71 8.25 2.56
C GLY A 10 -5.71 8.03 1.43
N VAL A 11 -5.67 6.85 0.80
CA VAL A 11 -6.63 6.44 -0.23
C VAL A 11 -8.04 6.23 0.33
N ALA A 12 -8.18 5.61 1.50
CA ALA A 12 -9.49 5.42 2.13
C ALA A 12 -10.15 6.77 2.48
N ASN A 13 -9.39 7.69 3.04
CA ASN A 13 -9.82 9.03 3.40
C ASN A 13 -10.20 9.85 2.15
N GLU A 14 -9.37 9.82 1.11
CA GLU A 14 -9.65 10.53 -0.14
C GLU A 14 -10.85 9.94 -0.88
N LEU A 15 -11.02 8.61 -0.84
CA LEU A 15 -12.21 7.93 -1.39
C LEU A 15 -13.48 8.39 -0.67
N GLN A 16 -13.45 8.42 0.66
CA GLN A 16 -14.57 8.90 1.46
C GLN A 16 -14.85 10.38 1.17
N ALA A 17 -13.83 11.24 1.17
CA ALA A 17 -13.97 12.66 0.86
C ALA A 17 -14.52 12.90 -0.56
N SER A 18 -14.03 12.15 -1.55
CA SER A 18 -14.52 12.20 -2.92
C SER A 18 -15.99 11.80 -3.03
N TYR A 19 -16.40 10.74 -2.33
CA TYR A 19 -17.79 10.32 -2.26
C TYR A 19 -18.69 11.39 -1.62
N GLN A 20 -18.25 12.03 -0.54
CA GLN A 20 -19.01 13.14 0.04
C GLN A 20 -19.16 14.32 -0.91
N ARG A 21 -18.09 14.68 -1.65
CA ARG A 21 -18.17 15.71 -2.70
C ARG A 21 -19.08 15.32 -3.86
N TRP A 22 -19.14 14.04 -4.22
CA TRP A 22 -20.05 13.51 -5.23
C TRP A 22 -21.51 13.71 -4.83
N LEU A 23 -21.88 13.29 -3.61
CA LEU A 23 -23.22 13.48 -3.07
C LEU A 23 -23.59 14.97 -2.96
N ALA A 24 -22.66 15.80 -2.49
CA ALA A 24 -22.88 17.25 -2.34
C ALA A 24 -23.15 17.97 -3.68
N ARG A 25 -22.75 17.38 -4.81
CA ARG A 25 -23.06 17.88 -6.16
C ARG A 25 -24.43 17.43 -6.68
N GLY A 26 -25.21 16.69 -5.88
CA GLY A 26 -26.53 16.19 -6.26
C GLY A 26 -26.50 14.95 -7.14
N TYR A 27 -25.34 14.28 -7.26
CA TYR A 27 -25.28 13.03 -8.02
C TYR A 27 -25.88 11.86 -7.24
N PRO A 28 -26.49 10.86 -7.93
CA PRO A 28 -27.06 9.69 -7.28
C PRO A 28 -26.04 8.91 -6.46
N ASP A 29 -26.48 8.36 -5.33
CA ASP A 29 -25.69 7.45 -4.54
C ASP A 29 -25.55 6.10 -5.26
N PHE A 30 -24.34 5.82 -5.73
CA PHE A 30 -23.98 4.56 -6.40
C PHE A 30 -23.67 3.41 -5.43
N THR A 31 -23.67 3.66 -4.13
CA THR A 31 -23.35 2.69 -3.06
C THR A 31 -24.58 2.12 -2.36
N GLY A 32 -25.77 2.64 -2.65
CA GLY A 32 -27.03 2.20 -2.02
C GLY A 32 -27.05 2.43 -0.50
N GLY A 33 -26.50 3.54 -0.03
CA GLY A 33 -26.44 3.94 1.38
C GLY A 33 -25.31 3.31 2.19
N GLN A 34 -24.50 2.43 1.61
CA GLN A 34 -23.44 1.71 2.32
C GLN A 34 -22.13 2.50 2.41
N GLY A 35 -22.01 3.58 1.63
CA GLY A 35 -20.76 4.33 1.48
C GLY A 35 -19.71 3.57 0.65
N PRO A 36 -18.63 4.26 0.25
CA PRO A 36 -17.61 3.68 -0.59
C PRO A 36 -16.76 2.68 0.20
N ARG A 37 -16.59 1.48 -0.35
CA ARG A 37 -15.73 0.44 0.25
C ARG A 37 -14.40 0.34 -0.49
N LEU A 38 -13.33 0.25 0.29
CA LEU A 38 -11.97 0.03 -0.20
C LEU A 38 -11.56 -1.41 0.05
N ALA A 39 -11.22 -2.12 -1.02
CA ALA A 39 -10.54 -3.41 -0.95
C ALA A 39 -9.08 -3.24 -1.38
N VAL A 40 -8.15 -3.93 -0.73
CA VAL A 40 -6.72 -3.87 -1.09
C VAL A 40 -6.09 -5.26 -1.08
N LEU A 41 -4.99 -5.44 -1.82
CA LEU A 41 -4.24 -6.70 -1.74
C LEU A 41 -3.49 -6.82 -0.40
N CYS A 42 -2.76 -5.77 -0.01
CA CYS A 42 -1.97 -5.73 1.22
C CYS A 42 -2.39 -4.57 2.14
N ASP A 43 -2.80 -4.88 3.37
CA ASP A 43 -3.22 -3.91 4.39
C ASP A 43 -2.50 -4.15 5.73
N PRO A 44 -1.20 -3.86 5.83
CA PRO A 44 -0.47 -4.06 7.08
C PRO A 44 -0.97 -3.21 8.25
N ALA A 45 -1.76 -2.16 7.99
CA ALA A 45 -2.29 -1.28 9.03
C ALA A 45 -3.77 -1.53 9.38
N GLY A 46 -4.48 -2.37 8.60
CA GLY A 46 -5.88 -2.72 8.86
C GLY A 46 -6.88 -1.59 8.62
N LEU A 47 -6.63 -0.70 7.65
CA LEU A 47 -7.50 0.46 7.37
C LEU A 47 -8.49 0.25 6.21
N SER A 48 -8.37 -0.86 5.48
CA SER A 48 -9.30 -1.21 4.40
C SER A 48 -10.53 -1.98 4.91
N HIS A 49 -11.60 -1.99 4.11
CA HIS A 49 -12.79 -2.79 4.44
C HIS A 49 -12.55 -4.28 4.17
N ALA A 50 -11.70 -4.59 3.20
CA ALA A 50 -11.33 -5.95 2.82
C ALA A 50 -9.87 -5.98 2.37
N ALA A 51 -9.12 -6.97 2.83
CA ALA A 51 -7.72 -7.16 2.47
C ALA A 51 -7.44 -8.60 2.06
N GLY A 52 -6.61 -8.80 1.04
CA GLY A 52 -6.08 -10.12 0.69
C GLY A 52 -5.11 -10.65 1.75
N THR A 53 -4.34 -9.75 2.38
CA THR A 53 -3.43 -10.07 3.48
C THR A 53 -3.10 -8.84 4.31
N ARG A 54 -2.66 -9.07 5.56
CA ARG A 54 -2.12 -8.05 6.48
C ARG A 54 -0.62 -8.14 6.66
N ALA A 55 0.03 -9.08 5.97
CA ALA A 55 1.48 -9.14 5.97
C ALA A 55 2.04 -7.91 5.24
N ASP A 56 3.15 -7.39 5.76
CA ASP A 56 3.91 -6.30 5.15
C ASP A 56 4.73 -6.85 3.97
N TYR A 57 4.07 -7.00 2.82
CA TYR A 57 4.74 -7.33 1.57
C TYR A 57 5.20 -6.07 0.86
N PHE A 58 6.43 -6.12 0.36
CA PHE A 58 6.89 -5.14 -0.60
C PHE A 58 6.11 -5.32 -1.90
N VAL A 59 5.33 -4.31 -2.27
CA VAL A 59 4.55 -4.23 -3.50
C VAL A 59 5.24 -3.15 -4.34
N PRO A 60 6.18 -3.52 -5.25
CA PRO A 60 6.94 -2.55 -6.03
C PRO A 60 6.05 -1.54 -6.73
N SER A 61 4.87 -2.01 -7.14
CA SER A 61 3.90 -1.16 -7.75
C SER A 61 3.57 0.03 -6.80
N ALA A 62 3.20 -0.18 -5.55
CA ALA A 62 2.72 0.85 -4.61
C ALA A 62 3.69 2.02 -4.37
N CYS A 63 4.96 1.89 -4.76
CA CYS A 63 6.00 2.91 -4.61
C CYS A 63 5.98 3.99 -5.70
N PHE A 64 5.35 3.73 -6.85
CA PHE A 64 5.28 4.68 -7.98
C PHE A 64 4.00 5.52 -7.90
N THR A 65 4.11 6.69 -7.27
CA THR A 65 3.08 7.76 -7.29
C THR A 65 3.70 9.09 -7.71
N ALA A 66 4.61 9.03 -8.66
CA ALA A 66 5.53 10.11 -8.96
C ALA A 66 5.06 10.91 -10.20
N PRO A 67 5.49 12.18 -10.40
CA PRO A 67 5.18 13.00 -11.57
C PRO A 67 5.44 12.30 -12.92
N GLU A 68 6.34 11.33 -12.94
CA GLU A 68 6.68 10.46 -14.06
C GLU A 68 5.53 9.53 -14.46
N THR A 69 4.57 9.27 -13.56
CA THR A 69 3.31 8.58 -13.84
C THR A 69 2.14 9.55 -14.04
N LEU A 70 2.40 10.85 -14.15
CA LEU A 70 1.42 11.93 -14.37
C LEU A 70 0.22 11.92 -13.39
N GLY A 71 0.42 11.43 -12.17
CA GLY A 71 -0.66 11.36 -11.18
C GLY A 71 -1.69 10.23 -11.40
N PHE A 72 -1.46 9.31 -12.33
CA PHE A 72 -2.32 8.14 -12.48
C PHE A 72 -2.06 7.10 -11.39
N SER A 73 -3.07 6.88 -10.53
CA SER A 73 -3.17 5.67 -9.73
C SER A 73 -3.34 4.48 -10.67
N ARG A 74 -2.40 3.55 -10.63
CA ARG A 74 -2.20 2.57 -11.70
C ARG A 74 -3.27 1.49 -11.64
N GLY A 75 -4.16 1.45 -12.63
CA GLY A 75 -4.89 0.25 -13.01
C GLY A 75 -4.07 -0.53 -14.05
N PHE A 76 -4.01 -1.85 -13.95
CA PHE A 76 -3.49 -2.66 -15.06
C PHE A 76 -4.68 -3.11 -15.90
N VAL A 77 -4.56 -2.98 -17.23
CA VAL A 77 -5.57 -3.45 -18.19
C VAL A 77 -5.00 -4.67 -18.90
N ARG A 78 -5.82 -5.72 -19.03
CA ARG A 78 -5.42 -6.97 -19.69
C ARG A 78 -5.26 -6.78 -21.20
N ASP A 79 -6.15 -5.99 -21.79
CA ASP A 79 -6.33 -5.86 -23.23
C ASP A 79 -6.58 -4.36 -23.57
N GLU A 80 -5.61 -3.69 -24.21
CA GLU A 80 -5.69 -2.40 -24.97
C GLU A 80 -5.55 -0.99 -24.30
N PRO A 81 -5.08 0.03 -25.06
CA PRO A 81 -4.68 1.35 -24.57
C PRO A 81 -5.83 2.37 -24.66
N GLY A 82 -6.51 2.60 -23.54
CA GLY A 82 -7.44 3.72 -23.38
C GLY A 82 -6.73 5.04 -23.02
N MET A 83 -7.48 6.14 -23.01
CA MET A 83 -7.09 7.55 -22.75
C MET A 83 -6.19 7.81 -21.52
N PHE A 84 -6.01 6.81 -20.67
CA PHE A 84 -5.02 6.79 -19.60
C PHE A 84 -3.96 5.75 -19.96
N LEU A 85 -2.77 6.21 -20.35
CA LEU A 85 -1.61 5.36 -20.65
C LEU A 85 -1.13 4.70 -19.36
N VAL A 86 -1.82 3.63 -18.96
CA VAL A 86 -1.38 2.78 -17.86
C VAL A 86 -0.41 1.74 -18.40
N TYR A 87 0.66 1.50 -17.65
CA TYR A 87 1.69 0.54 -18.04
C TYR A 87 1.07 -0.85 -18.27
N GLY A 88 1.40 -1.48 -19.39
CA GLY A 88 1.12 -2.90 -19.59
C GLY A 88 1.80 -3.71 -18.49
N TYR A 89 1.04 -4.58 -17.82
CA TYR A 89 1.63 -5.48 -16.84
C TYR A 89 2.57 -6.45 -17.57
N PRO A 90 3.81 -6.66 -17.09
CA PRO A 90 4.74 -7.53 -17.80
C PRO A 90 4.16 -8.94 -17.95
N HIS A 91 3.95 -9.39 -19.19
CA HIS A 91 3.28 -10.68 -19.47
C HIS A 91 3.95 -11.86 -18.77
N HIS A 92 5.28 -11.83 -18.60
CA HIS A 92 6.04 -12.89 -17.93
C HIS A 92 5.82 -12.95 -16.40
N LEU A 93 5.25 -11.90 -15.79
CA LEU A 93 4.86 -11.88 -14.38
C LEU A 93 3.36 -12.12 -14.19
N LEU A 94 2.58 -12.13 -15.28
CA LEU A 94 1.13 -12.26 -15.22
C LEU A 94 0.78 -13.69 -14.79
N GLN A 95 -0.13 -13.79 -13.81
CA GLN A 95 -0.69 -15.07 -13.35
C GLN A 95 -2.19 -15.09 -13.69
N PRO A 96 -2.59 -15.54 -14.89
CA PRO A 96 -3.98 -15.46 -15.35
C PRO A 96 -4.96 -16.15 -14.41
N SER A 97 -4.57 -17.32 -13.87
CA SER A 97 -5.40 -18.08 -12.92
C SER A 97 -5.75 -17.31 -11.65
N TYR A 98 -4.88 -16.41 -11.17
CA TYR A 98 -5.13 -15.60 -9.98
C TYR A 98 -6.13 -14.48 -10.29
N LEU A 99 -5.99 -13.87 -11.48
CA LEU A 99 -6.92 -12.85 -11.95
C LEU A 99 -8.31 -13.45 -12.20
N ASP A 100 -8.38 -14.61 -12.84
CA ASP A 100 -9.63 -15.31 -13.12
C ASP A 100 -10.34 -15.74 -11.84
N ALA A 101 -9.60 -16.25 -10.84
CA ALA A 101 -10.15 -16.56 -9.52
C ALA A 101 -10.69 -15.32 -8.81
N TRP A 102 -9.97 -14.20 -8.88
CA TRP A 102 -10.40 -12.92 -8.30
C TRP A 102 -11.65 -12.35 -8.98
N VAL A 103 -11.68 -12.34 -10.32
CA VAL A 103 -12.84 -11.91 -11.11
C VAL A 103 -14.03 -12.83 -10.86
N GLY A 104 -13.79 -14.14 -10.75
CA GLY A 104 -14.81 -15.12 -10.37
C GLY A 104 -15.43 -14.84 -9.00
N LEU A 105 -14.61 -14.48 -8.00
CA LEU A 105 -15.09 -14.07 -6.68
C LEU A 105 -15.98 -12.81 -6.72
N LEU A 106 -15.60 -11.81 -7.53
CA LEU A 106 -16.38 -10.58 -7.68
C LEU A 106 -17.69 -10.78 -8.44
N ASN A 107 -17.70 -11.67 -9.43
CA ASN A 107 -18.85 -11.93 -10.29
C ASN A 107 -19.78 -13.04 -9.78
N ALA A 108 -19.40 -13.78 -8.74
CA ALA A 108 -20.26 -14.78 -8.13
C ALA A 108 -21.54 -14.12 -7.58
N ALA A 109 -22.71 -14.68 -7.90
CA ALA A 109 -23.99 -14.25 -7.36
C ALA A 109 -24.51 -15.27 -6.33
N PRO A 110 -25.00 -14.84 -5.14
CA PRO A 110 -24.89 -13.47 -4.64
C PRO A 110 -23.42 -13.08 -4.45
N PRO A 111 -23.04 -11.78 -4.56
CA PRO A 111 -21.69 -11.33 -4.32
C PRO A 111 -21.25 -11.90 -2.98
N ASN A 112 -20.25 -12.78 -3.02
CA ASN A 112 -19.74 -13.38 -1.80
C ASN A 112 -19.31 -12.20 -0.93
N PRO A 113 -19.86 -12.03 0.28
CA PRO A 113 -19.49 -10.89 1.11
C PRO A 113 -17.98 -10.89 1.21
N LEU A 114 -17.36 -9.77 0.82
CA LEU A 114 -15.92 -9.62 0.98
C LEU A 114 -15.60 -9.99 2.43
N PRO A 115 -14.63 -10.89 2.68
CA PRO A 115 -14.31 -11.28 4.04
C PRO A 115 -13.97 -10.00 4.80
N VAL A 116 -14.86 -9.61 5.70
CA VAL A 116 -14.64 -8.49 6.59
C VAL A 116 -13.52 -8.94 7.50
N THR A 117 -12.34 -8.39 7.26
CA THR A 117 -11.20 -8.73 8.10
C THR A 117 -11.35 -7.93 9.39
N ASP A 118 -11.57 -8.59 10.53
CA ASP A 118 -11.63 -7.95 11.86
C ASP A 118 -10.50 -6.95 12.03
N ALA A 119 -10.76 -5.72 12.50
CA ALA A 119 -9.71 -4.73 12.73
C ALA A 119 -8.48 -5.40 13.37
N GLY A 120 -7.33 -5.31 12.71
CA GLY A 120 -6.09 -5.90 13.23
C GLY A 120 -5.80 -5.33 14.62
N PRO A 121 -5.02 -6.04 15.46
CA PRO A 121 -4.63 -5.51 16.76
C PRO A 121 -4.08 -4.09 16.60
N SER A 122 -4.62 -3.14 17.36
CA SER A 122 -4.18 -1.75 17.35
C SER A 122 -2.76 -1.67 17.88
N ALA A 123 -1.77 -1.80 17.00
CA ALA A 123 -0.40 -1.56 17.34
C ALA A 123 -0.26 -0.10 17.83
N PRO A 124 0.55 0.16 18.87
CA PRO A 124 0.83 1.53 19.30
C PRO A 124 1.35 2.35 18.13
N LEU A 125 0.82 3.57 17.99
CA LEU A 125 1.23 4.49 16.94
C LEU A 125 2.74 4.75 17.07
N PRO A 126 3.49 4.72 15.95
CA PRO A 126 4.89 5.09 15.97
C PRO A 126 5.02 6.58 16.26
N PRO A 127 6.19 7.03 16.77
CA PRO A 127 6.47 8.45 16.85
C PRO A 127 6.32 9.14 15.47
N PRO A 128 5.85 10.40 15.38
CA PRO A 128 5.45 11.05 14.12
C PRO A 128 6.53 11.10 13.04
N GLN A 129 7.80 11.11 13.46
CA GLN A 129 8.97 11.10 12.59
C GLN A 129 9.18 9.77 11.87
N TYR A 130 8.51 8.68 12.24
CA TYR A 130 8.67 7.40 11.57
C TYR A 130 7.64 7.20 10.46
N ARG A 131 8.08 6.53 9.41
CA ARG A 131 7.26 5.96 8.34
C ARG A 131 7.40 4.45 8.42
N LEU A 132 6.28 3.73 8.45
CA LEU A 132 6.24 2.29 8.70
C LEU A 132 5.89 1.53 7.43
N HIS A 133 6.29 0.26 7.42
CA HIS A 133 6.02 -0.72 6.38
C HIS A 133 6.85 -0.52 5.12
N SER A 134 7.15 -1.64 4.46
CA SER A 134 8.09 -1.72 3.33
C SER A 134 7.83 -0.67 2.24
N ASN A 135 6.57 -0.53 1.80
CA ASN A 135 6.21 0.38 0.71
C ASN A 135 6.35 1.87 1.10
N GLU A 136 5.98 2.25 2.33
CA GLU A 136 6.16 3.64 2.78
C GLU A 136 7.65 3.98 2.98
N VAL A 137 8.42 3.02 3.49
CA VAL A 137 9.88 3.16 3.65
C VAL A 137 10.54 3.33 2.29
N VAL A 138 10.15 2.55 1.28
CA VAL A 138 10.66 2.71 -0.08
C VAL A 138 10.24 4.06 -0.68
N ARG A 139 8.99 4.50 -0.49
CA ARG A 139 8.55 5.85 -0.90
C ARG A 139 9.38 6.94 -0.23
N ALA A 140 9.71 6.79 1.05
CA ALA A 140 10.56 7.73 1.78
C ALA A 140 11.99 7.72 1.22
N LEU A 141 12.57 6.54 0.99
CA LEU A 141 13.89 6.38 0.39
C LEU A 141 13.98 7.04 -0.99
N ILE A 142 12.96 6.87 -1.84
CA ILE A 142 12.89 7.50 -3.16
C ILE A 142 12.79 9.03 -3.05
N ASN A 143 11.80 9.52 -2.29
CA ASN A 143 11.33 10.91 -2.42
C ASN A 143 11.79 11.86 -1.31
N ARG A 144 12.18 11.37 -0.13
CA ARG A 144 12.23 12.18 1.10
C ARG A 144 13.49 11.98 1.96
N ALA A 145 14.51 11.28 1.43
CA ALA A 145 15.85 11.11 2.03
C ALA A 145 15.82 10.92 3.57
N PRO A 146 15.31 9.78 4.07
CA PRO A 146 15.24 9.51 5.51
C PRO A 146 16.64 9.50 6.13
N ARG A 147 16.72 9.86 7.41
CA ARG A 147 17.98 9.88 8.18
C ARG A 147 18.51 8.48 8.44
N GLU A 148 17.60 7.56 8.75
CA GLU A 148 17.92 6.19 9.16
C GLU A 148 16.77 5.26 8.77
N VAL A 149 17.09 4.02 8.41
CA VAL A 149 16.13 2.92 8.27
C VAL A 149 16.40 1.87 9.36
N ARG A 150 15.34 1.47 10.05
CA ARG A 150 15.36 0.46 11.11
C ARG A 150 14.62 -0.77 10.65
N PHE A 151 15.29 -1.91 10.69
CA PHE A 151 14.67 -3.22 10.47
C PHE A 151 14.41 -3.90 11.81
N ARG A 152 13.25 -4.55 11.92
CA ARG A 152 12.88 -5.35 13.09
C ARG A 152 13.85 -6.51 13.29
N ASP A 153 14.16 -7.20 12.21
CA ASP A 153 14.93 -8.45 12.22
C ASP A 153 16.43 -8.19 12.04
N ASP A 154 17.24 -9.23 12.21
CA ASP A 154 18.68 -9.20 11.95
C ASP A 154 19.01 -9.04 10.46
N GLU A 155 20.27 -8.73 10.16
CA GLU A 155 20.71 -8.47 8.80
C GLU A 155 20.50 -9.66 7.84
N ALA A 156 20.72 -10.90 8.30
CA ALA A 156 20.56 -12.08 7.45
C ALA A 156 19.08 -12.28 7.07
N THR A 157 18.19 -12.16 8.05
CA THR A 157 16.73 -12.21 7.83
C THR A 157 16.26 -11.08 6.89
N VAL A 158 16.76 -9.86 7.09
CA VAL A 158 16.42 -8.71 6.23
C VAL A 158 16.88 -8.91 4.79
N ARG A 159 18.10 -9.42 4.58
CA ARG A 159 18.60 -9.71 3.24
C ARG A 159 17.80 -10.81 2.55
N ALA A 160 17.22 -11.75 3.29
CA ALA A 160 16.36 -12.79 2.74
C ALA A 160 14.95 -12.29 2.39
N LEU A 161 14.32 -11.52 3.29
CA LEU A 161 12.89 -11.18 3.18
C LEU A 161 12.62 -9.77 2.62
N LEU A 162 13.57 -8.84 2.77
CA LEU A 162 13.44 -7.44 2.40
C LEU A 162 14.61 -6.97 1.51
N ALA A 163 15.19 -7.88 0.72
CA ALA A 163 16.31 -7.59 -0.20
C ALA A 163 16.15 -6.28 -1.00
N PRO A 164 14.99 -5.98 -1.63
CA PRO A 164 14.82 -4.75 -2.39
C PRO A 164 14.93 -3.47 -1.53
N VAL A 165 14.33 -3.49 -0.34
CA VAL A 165 14.36 -2.35 0.59
C VAL A 165 15.78 -2.13 1.11
N HIS A 166 16.44 -3.21 1.50
CA HIS A 166 17.83 -3.20 1.95
C HIS A 166 18.77 -2.67 0.86
N TYR A 167 18.65 -3.18 -0.37
CA TYR A 167 19.44 -2.71 -1.51
C TYR A 167 19.27 -1.21 -1.76
N LEU A 168 18.04 -0.70 -1.67
CA LEU A 168 17.77 0.72 -1.85
C LEU A 168 18.41 1.58 -0.75
N CYS A 169 18.46 1.09 0.50
CA CYS A 169 19.18 1.78 1.58
C CYS A 169 20.67 1.95 1.24
N THR A 170 21.32 0.87 0.78
CA THR A 170 22.72 0.87 0.34
C THR A 170 22.92 1.84 -0.82
N LEU A 171 22.07 1.76 -1.85
CA LEU A 171 22.15 2.62 -3.03
C LEU A 171 22.04 4.12 -2.68
N ARG A 172 21.23 4.44 -1.67
CA ARG A 172 20.99 5.83 -1.22
C ARG A 172 21.95 6.30 -0.13
N GLY A 173 22.85 5.43 0.36
CA GLY A 173 23.77 5.75 1.45
C GLY A 173 23.07 6.10 2.78
N VAL A 174 21.87 5.56 3.00
CA VAL A 174 21.10 5.82 4.24
C VAL A 174 21.57 4.88 5.35
N ALA A 175 21.74 5.39 6.56
CA ALA A 175 22.13 4.59 7.71
C ALA A 175 21.09 3.50 8.01
N VAL A 176 21.54 2.28 8.31
CA VAL A 176 20.69 1.13 8.60
C VAL A 176 20.97 0.58 10.00
N ARG A 177 19.92 0.26 10.75
CA ARG A 177 19.98 -0.50 12.01
C ARG A 177 19.12 -1.76 11.92
N TYR A 178 19.63 -2.86 12.46
CA TYR A 178 18.96 -4.17 12.51
C TYR A 178 18.54 -4.52 13.95
N GLY A 179 17.67 -5.51 14.11
CA GLY A 179 17.25 -6.01 15.43
C GLY A 179 16.44 -5.01 16.26
N CYS A 180 15.77 -4.05 15.61
CA CYS A 180 15.03 -2.97 16.29
C CYS A 180 13.65 -3.47 16.73
N THR A 181 13.58 -4.09 17.91
CA THR A 181 12.34 -4.68 18.45
C THR A 181 11.18 -3.68 18.56
N GLU A 182 11.45 -2.38 18.70
CA GLU A 182 10.43 -1.34 18.71
C GLU A 182 9.63 -1.28 17.39
N VAL A 183 10.25 -1.61 16.25
CA VAL A 183 9.60 -1.65 14.94
C VAL A 183 8.52 -2.74 14.91
N GLY A 184 8.80 -3.89 15.52
CA GLY A 184 7.84 -4.97 15.70
C GLY A 184 6.69 -4.58 16.63
N ARG A 185 6.94 -3.78 17.67
CA ARG A 185 5.87 -3.26 18.55
C ARG A 185 4.92 -2.32 17.81
N TRP A 186 5.39 -1.61 16.79
CA TRP A 186 4.55 -0.80 15.89
C TRP A 186 3.86 -1.61 14.79
N GLY A 187 3.96 -2.95 14.82
CA GLY A 187 3.34 -3.83 13.83
C GLY A 187 4.02 -3.79 12.44
N ALA A 188 5.28 -3.41 12.36
CA ALA A 188 6.01 -3.29 11.10
C ALA A 188 7.26 -4.18 11.05
N LEU A 189 7.73 -4.47 9.83
CA LEU A 189 9.04 -5.12 9.61
C LEU A 189 10.17 -4.10 9.47
N VAL A 190 9.83 -2.90 8.99
CA VAL A 190 10.79 -1.83 8.70
C VAL A 190 10.16 -0.46 8.96
N ALA A 191 10.99 0.47 9.43
CA ALA A 191 10.62 1.86 9.65
C ALA A 191 11.71 2.81 9.14
N ALA A 192 11.32 3.94 8.55
CA ALA A 192 12.22 5.02 8.15
C ALA A 192 12.04 6.21 9.07
N GLN A 193 13.14 6.70 9.66
CA GLN A 193 13.15 7.92 10.44
C GLN A 193 13.33 9.13 9.52
N MET A 194 12.33 9.99 9.47
CA MET A 194 12.37 11.23 8.72
C MET A 194 13.22 12.29 9.44
N GLY A 195 13.85 13.18 8.67
CA GLY A 195 14.47 14.37 9.24
C GLY A 195 13.43 15.33 9.82
N ALA A 196 13.87 16.26 10.68
CA ALA A 196 13.00 17.25 11.34
C ALA A 196 12.26 18.18 10.35
N ASN A 197 12.59 18.15 9.07
CA ASN A 197 12.02 19.00 8.02
C ASN A 197 11.52 18.16 6.85
N VAL A 198 10.35 17.53 6.97
CA VAL A 198 9.57 17.14 5.77
C VAL A 198 8.08 17.29 6.09
N ILE A 199 7.63 18.54 6.21
CA ILE A 199 6.26 18.91 5.91
C ILE A 199 6.24 19.19 4.41
N VAL A 200 5.78 18.21 3.63
CA VAL A 200 5.19 18.43 2.31
C VAL A 200 4.00 17.48 2.19
#